data_AF-A0A535AD40-F1
#
_entry.id   AF-A0A535AD40-F1
#
_cell.length_a   1.000
_cell.length_b   1.000
_cell.length_c   1.000
_cell.angle_alpha   90.00
_cell.angle_beta   90.00
_cell.angle_gamma   90.00
#
_symmetry.space_group_name_H-M   'P 1'
#
loop_
_entity.id
_entity.type
_entity.pdbx_description
1 polymer ?
#
loop_
_entity_poly.entity_id
_entity_poly.type
_entity_poly.pdbx_seq_one_letter_code
_entity_poly.pdbx_strand_id
1 'polypeptide(L)'
;MMWRRGISVLVVAGVVTVGSAASAAVVCKKKSGVLVLRDTACKARESTVSLGQFGLVGPIGPSGIAGPPGAPGPGARWALIAPDATVLAQTGGISVTTHSFAGGYYIDFGSSLTGKNVQVVPALTDADNGFRGVSGILLCGGGQQGGQCFAAGTNDDHHVFVYTTNVDNSTEADHAFYVAAY
;
A
#
# COMPACT_ATOMS: atom_id res chain seq x y z
N MET A 1 57.91 -24.21 17.06
CA MET A 1 57.02 -25.08 16.27
C MET A 1 55.99 -24.20 15.57
N MET A 2 56.09 -24.13 14.23
CA MET A 2 55.07 -23.81 13.21
C MET A 2 53.98 -22.79 13.59
N TRP A 3 54.09 -21.52 13.15
CA TRP A 3 53.61 -21.01 11.85
C TRP A 3 52.15 -21.38 11.53
N ARG A 4 51.25 -20.39 11.65
CA ARG A 4 50.05 -20.28 10.80
C ARG A 4 49.72 -18.81 10.53
N ARG A 5 50.06 -18.37 9.32
CA ARG A 5 49.66 -17.09 8.71
C ARG A 5 48.17 -17.14 8.39
N GLY A 6 47.39 -16.19 8.90
CA GLY A 6 46.04 -15.90 8.43
C GLY A 6 46.09 -14.61 7.60
N ILE A 7 46.03 -14.75 6.28
CA ILE A 7 46.12 -13.67 5.31
C ILE A 7 44.76 -12.96 5.24
N SER A 8 44.74 -11.67 5.59
CA SER A 8 43.61 -10.78 5.35
C SER A 8 43.44 -10.54 3.84
N VAL A 9 42.33 -10.99 3.27
CA VAL A 9 41.98 -10.69 1.88
C VAL A 9 40.94 -9.57 1.87
N LEU A 10 41.42 -8.35 1.71
CA LEU A 10 40.62 -7.18 1.33
C LEU A 10 40.36 -7.27 -0.18
N VAL A 11 39.15 -7.66 -0.58
CA VAL A 11 38.69 -7.59 -1.98
C VAL A 11 38.20 -6.17 -2.23
N VAL A 12 39.08 -5.32 -2.77
CA VAL A 12 38.69 -4.02 -3.35
C VAL A 12 38.19 -4.29 -4.77
N ALA A 13 36.88 -4.43 -4.92
CA ALA A 13 36.25 -4.47 -6.23
C ALA A 13 36.23 -3.04 -6.82
N GLY A 14 37.31 -2.66 -7.50
CA GLY A 14 37.37 -1.44 -8.29
C GLY A 14 36.50 -1.56 -9.53
N VAL A 15 35.27 -1.03 -9.46
CA VAL A 15 34.44 -0.82 -10.66
C VAL A 15 35.08 0.30 -11.47
N VAL A 16 35.75 -0.05 -12.57
CA VAL A 16 36.20 0.92 -13.57
C VAL A 16 34.97 1.37 -14.35
N THR A 17 34.39 2.50 -13.96
CA THR A 17 33.40 3.18 -14.80
C THR A 17 34.12 3.75 -16.00
N VAL A 18 33.97 3.10 -17.17
CA VAL A 18 34.32 3.71 -18.45
C VAL A 18 33.33 4.84 -18.68
N GLY A 19 33.66 6.04 -18.18
CA GLY A 19 32.97 7.25 -18.56
C GLY A 19 33.17 7.43 -20.05
N SER A 20 32.14 7.19 -20.85
CA SER A 20 32.10 7.70 -22.21
C SER A 20 32.22 9.21 -22.09
N ALA A 21 33.39 9.75 -22.40
CA ALA A 21 33.55 11.18 -22.55
C ALA A 21 32.61 11.58 -23.68
N ALA A 22 31.47 12.18 -23.33
CA ALA A 22 30.66 12.88 -24.30
C ALA A 22 31.55 13.98 -24.89
N SER A 23 32.17 13.71 -26.05
CA SER A 23 32.87 14.72 -26.83
C SER A 23 31.82 15.65 -27.40
N ALA A 24 31.48 16.67 -26.61
CA ALA A 24 30.58 17.72 -27.05
C ALA A 24 31.34 18.57 -28.07
N ALA A 25 30.96 18.46 -29.35
CA ALA A 25 31.50 19.33 -30.38
C ALA A 25 31.22 20.80 -30.00
N VAL A 26 32.28 21.60 -29.84
CA VAL A 26 32.19 23.02 -29.51
C VAL A 26 32.23 23.86 -30.78
N VAL A 27 31.38 24.88 -30.85
CA VAL A 27 31.42 25.88 -31.92
C VAL A 27 32.37 26.99 -31.51
N CYS A 28 33.37 27.27 -32.35
CA CYS A 28 34.42 28.26 -32.10
C CYS A 28 34.42 29.34 -33.17
N LYS A 29 34.52 30.60 -32.76
CA LYS A 29 34.64 31.76 -33.64
C LYS A 29 36.09 32.18 -33.80
N LYS A 30 36.58 32.23 -35.04
CA LYS A 30 37.88 32.85 -35.38
C LYS A 30 37.76 34.38 -35.35
N LYS A 31 38.90 35.07 -35.22
CA LYS A 31 38.97 36.54 -35.39
C LYS A 31 38.41 37.02 -36.75
N SER A 32 38.46 36.17 -37.78
CA SER A 32 37.89 36.44 -39.11
C SER A 32 36.35 36.34 -39.17
N GLY A 33 35.69 35.94 -38.07
CA GLY A 33 34.23 35.75 -38.03
C GLY A 33 33.77 34.33 -38.45
N VAL A 34 34.65 33.51 -39.00
CA VAL A 34 34.33 32.12 -39.39
C VAL A 34 34.06 31.26 -38.15
N LEU A 35 32.94 30.54 -38.16
CA LEU A 35 32.58 29.52 -37.17
C LEU A 35 33.15 28.16 -37.57
N VAL A 36 33.77 27.46 -36.63
CA VAL A 36 34.38 26.15 -36.84
C VAL A 36 33.99 25.24 -35.69
N LEU A 37 33.60 24.00 -35.98
CA LEU A 37 33.37 22.96 -34.98
C LEU A 37 34.69 22.31 -34.58
N ARG A 38 34.86 22.07 -33.27
CA ARG A 38 35.99 21.30 -32.72
C ARG A 38 35.49 20.24 -31.76
N ASP A 39 36.17 19.11 -31.70
CA ASP A 39 35.76 17.98 -30.87
C ASP A 39 36.02 18.16 -29.37
N THR A 40 36.78 19.20 -28.99
CA THR A 40 37.23 19.41 -27.60
C THR A 40 37.09 20.87 -27.15
N ALA A 41 38.03 21.75 -27.52
CA ALA A 41 38.10 23.14 -27.07
C ALA A 41 38.54 24.08 -28.19
N CYS A 42 38.20 25.37 -28.06
CA CYS A 42 38.66 26.41 -28.98
C CYS A 42 40.19 26.62 -28.88
N LYS A 43 40.83 26.93 -30.02
CA LYS A 43 42.27 27.24 -30.02
C LYS A 43 42.55 28.58 -29.33
N ALA A 44 43.81 28.83 -28.98
CA ALA A 44 44.27 30.04 -28.27
C ALA A 44 43.88 31.41 -28.89
N ARG A 45 43.33 31.44 -30.11
CA ARG A 45 42.86 32.67 -30.80
C ARG A 45 41.42 32.56 -31.31
N GLU A 46 40.66 31.62 -30.75
CA GLU A 46 39.25 31.41 -31.04
C GLU A 46 38.44 31.57 -29.76
N SER A 47 37.18 31.94 -29.89
CA SER A 47 36.26 32.10 -28.75
C SER A 47 35.12 31.09 -28.85
N THR A 48 34.75 30.49 -27.72
CA THR A 48 33.60 29.58 -27.63
C THR A 48 32.31 30.33 -27.92
N VAL A 49 31.48 29.74 -28.76
CA VAL A 49 30.20 30.28 -29.19
C VAL A 49 29.09 29.42 -28.60
N SER A 50 28.25 30.04 -27.78
CA SER A 50 27.06 29.36 -27.27
C SER A 50 25.95 29.41 -28.33
N LEU A 51 25.43 28.25 -28.72
CA LEU A 51 24.30 28.16 -29.65
C LEU A 51 23.02 28.83 -29.10
N GLY A 52 22.91 28.96 -27.78
CA GLY A 52 21.84 29.71 -27.13
C GLY A 52 21.84 31.19 -27.50
N GLN A 53 23.01 31.78 -27.80
CA GLN A 53 23.11 33.19 -28.24
C GLN A 53 22.55 33.41 -29.65
N PHE A 54 22.38 32.36 -30.44
CA PHE A 54 21.85 32.41 -31.81
C PHE A 54 20.37 32.00 -31.88
N GLY A 55 19.72 31.75 -30.74
CA GLY A 55 18.34 31.25 -30.71
C GLY A 55 18.17 29.85 -31.30
N LEU A 56 19.26 29.08 -31.42
CA LEU A 56 19.25 27.73 -32.01
C LEU A 56 18.85 26.64 -31.00
N VAL A 57 18.70 27.00 -29.72
CA VAL A 57 18.13 26.10 -28.70
C VAL A 57 16.62 26.29 -28.71
N GLY A 58 15.89 25.27 -29.16
CA GLY A 58 14.43 25.28 -29.13
C GLY A 58 13.91 25.39 -27.69
N PRO A 59 12.67 25.90 -27.50
CA PRO A 59 12.05 25.91 -26.18
C PRO A 59 11.94 24.48 -25.64
N ILE A 60 11.95 24.36 -24.31
CA ILE A 60 11.61 23.10 -23.64
C ILE A 60 10.24 22.65 -24.16
N GLY A 61 10.12 21.37 -24.52
CA GLY A 61 8.85 20.81 -24.96
C GLY A 61 7.77 20.96 -23.89
N PRO A 62 6.48 20.97 -24.26
CA PRO A 62 5.41 21.02 -23.26
C PRO A 62 5.53 19.84 -22.30
N SER A 63 5.15 20.05 -21.04
CA SER A 63 4.99 18.95 -20.09
C SER A 63 4.07 17.87 -20.68
N GLY A 64 4.39 16.60 -20.42
CA GLY A 64 3.51 15.49 -20.80
C GLY A 64 2.12 15.64 -20.16
N ILE A 65 1.10 15.11 -20.83
CA ILE A 65 -0.25 15.03 -20.26
C ILE A 65 -0.22 14.20 -18.96
N ALA A 66 -1.03 14.60 -17.98
CA ALA A 66 -1.25 13.75 -16.81
C ALA A 66 -1.82 12.40 -17.24
N GLY A 67 -1.39 11.33 -16.57
CA GLY A 67 -1.97 10.00 -16.78
C GLY A 67 -3.45 9.94 -16.39
N PRO A 68 -4.21 8.94 -16.86
CA PRO A 68 -5.59 8.75 -16.43
C PRO A 68 -5.66 8.48 -14.92
N PRO A 69 -6.77 8.84 -14.25
CA PRO A 69 -7.03 8.38 -12.88
C PRO A 69 -6.93 6.86 -12.77
N GLY A 70 -6.47 6.36 -11.62
CA GLY A 70 -6.51 4.93 -11.31
C GLY A 70 -7.94 4.39 -11.26
N ALA A 71 -8.09 3.07 -11.38
CA ALA A 71 -9.38 2.41 -11.17
C ALA A 71 -9.89 2.65 -9.73
N PRO A 72 -11.21 2.77 -9.50
CA PRO A 72 -11.76 2.79 -8.16
C PRO A 72 -11.29 1.57 -7.36
N GLY A 73 -10.91 1.78 -6.10
CA GLY A 73 -10.59 0.67 -5.19
C GLY A 73 -11.82 -0.22 -4.95
N PRO A 74 -11.63 -1.46 -4.48
CA PRO A 74 -12.74 -2.27 -3.98
C PRO A 74 -13.39 -1.48 -2.84
N GLY A 75 -14.65 -1.06 -3.04
CA GLY A 75 -15.37 -0.24 -2.07
C GLY A 75 -15.51 -0.91 -0.71
N ALA A 76 -15.91 -0.14 0.30
CA ALA A 76 -16.21 -0.67 1.63
C ALA A 76 -17.25 -1.79 1.54
N ARG A 77 -16.96 -2.91 2.21
CA ARG A 77 -17.88 -4.04 2.34
C ARG A 77 -18.50 -4.01 3.72
N TRP A 78 -19.82 -4.12 3.81
CA TRP A 78 -20.52 -4.13 5.09
C TRP A 78 -21.70 -5.09 5.10
N ALA A 79 -22.10 -5.50 6.31
CA ALA A 79 -23.32 -6.24 6.59
C ALA A 79 -23.97 -5.77 7.90
N LEU A 80 -25.30 -5.82 7.97
CA LEU A 80 -26.09 -5.75 9.20
C LEU A 80 -26.46 -7.17 9.59
N ILE A 81 -26.05 -7.59 10.78
CA ILE A 81 -26.30 -8.93 11.32
C ILE A 81 -27.29 -8.81 12.47
N ALA A 82 -28.32 -9.66 12.47
CA ALA A 82 -29.31 -9.80 13.52
C ALA A 82 -28.79 -10.64 14.71
N PRO A 83 -29.44 -10.59 15.89
CA PRO A 83 -29.02 -11.38 17.05
C PRO A 83 -28.93 -12.88 16.77
N ASP A 84 -29.81 -13.41 15.92
CA ASP A 84 -29.87 -14.83 15.52
C ASP A 84 -28.90 -15.20 14.38
N ALA A 85 -27.89 -14.36 14.13
CA ALA A 85 -26.91 -14.48 13.06
C ALA A 85 -27.48 -14.33 11.62
N THR A 86 -28.74 -13.92 11.45
CA THR A 86 -29.28 -13.62 10.12
C THR A 86 -28.64 -12.36 9.54
N VAL A 87 -28.17 -12.42 8.29
CA VAL A 87 -27.71 -11.22 7.58
C VAL A 87 -28.92 -10.46 7.03
N LEU A 88 -29.25 -9.32 7.64
CA LEU A 88 -30.42 -8.50 7.28
C LEU A 88 -30.18 -7.64 6.03
N ALA A 89 -28.95 -7.13 5.87
CA ALA A 89 -28.55 -6.33 4.72
C ALA A 89 -27.04 -6.47 4.51
N GLN A 90 -26.56 -6.41 3.26
CA GLN A 90 -25.14 -6.45 2.97
C GLN A 90 -24.79 -5.94 1.57
N THR A 91 -23.50 -5.67 1.37
CA THR A 91 -22.89 -5.34 0.06
C THR A 91 -22.58 -6.55 -0.83
N GLY A 92 -22.80 -7.77 -0.33
CA GLY A 92 -22.67 -9.03 -1.07
C GLY A 92 -21.46 -9.87 -0.63
N GLY A 93 -21.63 -11.19 -0.65
CA GLY A 93 -20.59 -12.18 -0.35
C GLY A 93 -20.14 -12.23 1.11
N ILE A 94 -20.93 -11.70 2.05
CA ILE A 94 -20.68 -11.77 3.50
C ILE A 94 -21.66 -12.77 4.11
N SER A 95 -21.18 -13.65 4.98
CA SER A 95 -21.99 -14.65 5.67
C SER A 95 -21.51 -14.87 7.10
N VAL A 96 -22.43 -15.24 8.00
CA VAL A 96 -22.05 -15.74 9.32
C VAL A 96 -21.77 -17.23 9.19
N THR A 97 -20.50 -17.61 9.34
CA THR A 97 -20.04 -19.01 9.23
C THR A 97 -20.39 -19.80 10.47
N THR A 98 -20.33 -19.17 11.64
CA THR A 98 -20.59 -19.85 12.92
C THR A 98 -21.07 -18.86 13.98
N HIS A 99 -22.08 -19.27 14.75
CA HIS A 99 -22.56 -18.60 15.97
C HIS A 99 -22.57 -19.66 17.09
N SER A 100 -21.43 -19.79 17.78
CA SER A 100 -21.18 -20.94 18.68
C SER A 100 -21.74 -20.73 20.09
N PHE A 101 -21.99 -19.48 20.48
CA PHE A 101 -22.46 -19.08 21.81
C PHE A 101 -23.06 -17.68 21.73
N ALA A 102 -23.86 -17.32 22.74
CA ALA A 102 -24.48 -16.01 22.83
C ALA A 102 -23.42 -14.90 22.71
N GLY A 103 -23.71 -13.91 21.88
CA GLY A 103 -22.84 -12.77 21.59
C GLY A 103 -21.64 -13.09 20.72
N GLY A 104 -21.35 -14.32 20.31
CA GLY A 104 -20.13 -14.69 19.58
C GLY A 104 -20.36 -15.11 18.12
N TYR A 105 -19.91 -14.29 17.17
CA TYR A 105 -20.17 -14.46 15.74
C TYR A 105 -18.88 -14.56 14.93
N TYR A 106 -18.78 -15.55 14.05
CA TYR A 106 -17.72 -15.67 13.05
C TYR A 106 -18.26 -15.33 11.68
N ILE A 107 -17.69 -14.31 11.05
CA ILE A 107 -18.23 -13.71 9.83
C ILE A 107 -17.18 -13.85 8.74
N ASP A 108 -17.52 -14.57 7.68
CA ASP A 108 -16.74 -14.64 6.46
C ASP A 108 -17.08 -13.44 5.57
N PHE A 109 -16.06 -12.67 5.20
CA PHE A 109 -16.20 -11.62 4.20
C PHE A 109 -16.10 -12.16 2.77
N GLY A 110 -15.80 -13.44 2.53
CA GLY A 110 -15.67 -14.03 1.20
C GLY A 110 -14.49 -13.47 0.39
N SER A 111 -13.63 -12.66 1.00
CA SER A 111 -12.38 -12.16 0.43
C SER A 111 -11.40 -11.80 1.55
N SER A 112 -10.10 -11.88 1.24
CA SER A 112 -9.03 -11.46 2.15
C SER A 112 -9.26 -10.05 2.72
N LEU A 113 -9.11 -9.96 4.04
CA LEU A 113 -9.15 -8.75 4.85
C LEU A 113 -7.75 -8.20 5.15
N THR A 114 -6.70 -8.82 4.60
CA THR A 114 -5.32 -8.37 4.79
C THR A 114 -5.18 -6.90 4.40
N GLY A 115 -4.66 -6.09 5.33
CA GLY A 115 -4.46 -4.65 5.12
C GLY A 115 -5.72 -3.79 5.13
N LYS A 116 -6.90 -4.35 5.46
CA LYS A 116 -8.15 -3.60 5.61
C LYS A 116 -8.35 -3.16 7.05
N ASN A 117 -9.03 -2.03 7.23
CA ASN A 117 -9.61 -1.71 8.53
C ASN A 117 -10.89 -2.51 8.69
N VAL A 118 -11.10 -3.12 9.85
CA VAL A 118 -12.34 -3.82 10.20
C VAL A 118 -13.02 -3.10 11.36
N GLN A 119 -14.34 -2.92 11.27
CA GLN A 119 -15.13 -2.25 12.29
C GLN A 119 -16.38 -3.05 12.63
N VAL A 120 -16.75 -2.98 13.91
CA VAL A 120 -18.07 -3.36 14.40
C VAL A 120 -18.68 -2.16 15.11
N VAL A 121 -19.96 -1.92 14.86
CA VAL A 121 -20.75 -0.94 15.60
C VAL A 121 -22.10 -1.54 15.99
N PRO A 122 -22.59 -1.32 17.24
CA PRO A 122 -23.89 -1.81 17.65
C PRO A 122 -25.00 -1.24 16.75
N ALA A 123 -26.03 -2.05 16.52
CA ALA A 123 -27.23 -1.64 15.81
C ALA A 123 -28.45 -1.78 16.72
N LEU A 124 -29.43 -0.89 16.52
CA LEU A 124 -30.80 -1.06 17.01
C LEU A 124 -31.67 -1.43 15.82
N THR A 125 -32.48 -2.45 15.98
CA THR A 125 -33.50 -2.86 15.01
C THR A 125 -34.85 -2.95 15.71
N ASP A 126 -35.95 -3.01 14.96
CA ASP A 126 -37.28 -3.19 15.55
C ASP A 126 -37.38 -4.48 16.38
N ALA A 127 -36.64 -5.52 15.98
CA ALA A 127 -36.56 -6.82 16.67
C ALA A 127 -35.51 -6.86 17.79
N ASP A 128 -34.62 -5.87 17.87
CA ASP A 128 -33.58 -5.77 18.89
C ASP A 128 -33.28 -4.29 19.21
N ASN A 129 -34.06 -3.74 20.13
CA ASN A 129 -34.07 -2.33 20.50
C ASN A 129 -33.67 -2.07 21.97
N GLY A 130 -33.24 -3.10 22.70
CA GLY A 130 -32.80 -3.00 24.09
C GLY A 130 -31.54 -2.12 24.29
N PHE A 131 -31.12 -1.92 25.54
CA PHE A 131 -29.77 -1.43 25.77
C PHE A 131 -28.77 -2.59 25.67
N ARG A 132 -27.54 -2.28 25.26
CA ARG A 132 -26.45 -3.24 25.03
C ARG A 132 -25.15 -2.63 25.50
N GLY A 133 -24.16 -3.48 25.76
CA GLY A 133 -22.83 -3.06 26.14
C GLY A 133 -21.93 -2.83 24.95
N VAL A 134 -20.67 -3.21 25.13
CA VAL A 134 -19.64 -3.10 24.10
C VAL A 134 -19.82 -4.15 23.00
N SER A 135 -19.30 -3.79 21.83
CA SER A 135 -19.02 -4.74 20.76
C SER A 135 -17.53 -4.66 20.44
N GLY A 136 -16.92 -5.81 20.15
CA GLY A 136 -15.53 -5.89 19.77
C GLY A 136 -15.36 -6.78 18.55
N ILE A 137 -14.29 -6.53 17.80
CA ILE A 137 -13.98 -7.26 16.58
C ILE A 137 -12.52 -7.70 16.61
N LEU A 138 -12.29 -8.92 16.16
CA LEU A 138 -10.98 -9.52 15.99
C LEU A 138 -10.85 -10.04 14.57
N LEU A 139 -9.83 -9.60 13.84
CA LEU A 139 -9.44 -10.25 12.59
C LEU A 139 -8.84 -11.63 12.90
N CYS A 140 -9.35 -12.67 12.24
CA CYS A 140 -8.85 -14.04 12.41
C CYS A 140 -7.54 -14.28 11.64
N GLY A 141 -6.93 -15.46 11.84
CA GLY A 141 -5.70 -15.87 11.13
C GLY A 141 -4.39 -15.46 11.82
N GLY A 142 -4.46 -14.70 12.90
CA GLY A 142 -3.29 -14.26 13.67
C GLY A 142 -2.45 -13.17 12.99
N GLY A 143 -1.15 -13.19 13.24
CA GLY A 143 -0.20 -12.21 12.69
C GLY A 143 -0.17 -10.89 13.47
N GLN A 144 0.23 -9.81 12.80
CA GLN A 144 0.36 -8.47 13.41
C GLN A 144 -0.97 -7.70 13.47
N GLN A 145 -1.96 -8.09 12.65
CA GLN A 145 -3.23 -7.38 12.48
C GLN A 145 -4.43 -8.10 13.11
N GLY A 146 -4.23 -9.34 13.58
CA GLY A 146 -5.30 -10.22 14.05
C GLY A 146 -4.87 -11.16 15.17
N GLY A 147 -5.80 -12.00 15.61
CA GLY A 147 -5.59 -13.01 16.65
C GLY A 147 -5.99 -14.40 16.19
N GLN A 148 -5.75 -15.38 17.06
CA GLN A 148 -6.13 -16.77 16.80
C GLN A 148 -7.61 -16.96 17.09
N CYS A 149 -8.38 -17.25 16.06
CA CYS A 149 -9.76 -17.66 16.15
C CYS A 149 -9.85 -19.16 16.45
N PHE A 150 -10.80 -19.56 17.30
CA PHE A 150 -10.87 -20.92 17.82
C PHE A 150 -11.96 -21.78 17.16
N ALA A 151 -12.93 -21.17 16.48
CA ALA A 151 -13.91 -21.94 15.71
C ALA A 151 -13.23 -22.63 14.52
N ALA A 152 -13.59 -23.89 14.29
CA ALA A 152 -12.99 -24.70 13.23
C ALA A 152 -13.29 -24.08 11.85
N GLY A 153 -12.25 -23.91 11.04
CA GLY A 153 -12.39 -23.37 9.68
C GLY A 153 -12.58 -21.85 9.60
N THR A 154 -12.44 -21.11 10.71
CA THR A 154 -12.58 -19.64 10.72
C THR A 154 -11.26 -18.91 10.99
N ASN A 155 -10.16 -19.63 11.23
CA ASN A 155 -8.88 -19.03 11.58
C ASN A 155 -8.03 -18.69 10.35
N ASP A 156 -8.52 -17.78 9.51
CA ASP A 156 -7.88 -17.29 8.29
C ASP A 156 -8.09 -15.78 8.12
N ASP A 157 -7.56 -15.21 7.02
CA ASP A 157 -7.65 -13.79 6.73
C ASP A 157 -8.96 -13.35 6.06
N HIS A 158 -9.95 -14.23 5.92
CA HIS A 158 -11.28 -13.90 5.37
C HIS A 158 -12.32 -13.71 6.47
N HIS A 159 -12.03 -14.17 7.67
CA HIS A 159 -12.96 -14.15 8.79
C HIS A 159 -12.64 -13.06 9.82
N VAL A 160 -13.71 -12.57 10.45
CA VAL A 160 -13.62 -11.84 11.72
C VAL A 160 -14.43 -12.56 12.78
N PHE A 161 -13.96 -12.48 14.03
CA PHE A 161 -14.74 -12.79 15.21
C PHE A 161 -15.30 -11.49 15.79
N VAL A 162 -16.62 -11.43 15.94
CA VAL A 162 -17.32 -10.34 16.64
C VAL A 162 -17.86 -10.87 17.94
N TYR A 163 -17.67 -10.10 19.02
CA TYR A 163 -18.39 -10.33 20.26
C TYR A 163 -19.27 -9.13 20.65
N THR A 164 -20.42 -9.42 21.25
CA THR A 164 -21.36 -8.44 21.80
C THR A 164 -21.73 -8.78 23.24
N THR A 165 -21.93 -7.76 24.08
CA THR A 165 -22.28 -7.94 25.50
C THR A 165 -23.59 -7.27 25.88
N ASN A 166 -24.15 -7.71 27.00
CA ASN A 166 -25.19 -6.98 27.74
C ASN A 166 -24.68 -5.64 28.28
N VAL A 167 -25.60 -4.86 28.84
CA VAL A 167 -25.35 -3.54 29.45
C VAL A 167 -24.31 -3.52 30.58
N ASP A 168 -23.98 -4.69 31.14
CA ASP A 168 -22.97 -4.85 32.18
C ASP A 168 -21.53 -4.88 31.63
N ASN A 169 -21.36 -4.89 30.30
CA ASN A 169 -20.07 -5.02 29.60
C ASN A 169 -19.25 -6.25 30.00
N SER A 170 -19.89 -7.29 30.55
CA SER A 170 -19.22 -8.48 31.06
C SER A 170 -19.90 -9.79 30.70
N THR A 171 -21.20 -9.77 30.43
CA THR A 171 -21.96 -10.95 30.00
C THR A 171 -22.17 -10.89 28.50
N GLU A 172 -21.69 -11.89 27.75
CA GLU A 172 -21.96 -11.99 26.32
C GLU A 172 -23.46 -12.17 26.05
N ALA A 173 -23.96 -11.48 25.03
CA ALA A 173 -25.37 -11.51 24.65
C ALA A 173 -25.55 -11.21 23.17
N ASP A 174 -26.53 -11.88 22.57
CA ASP A 174 -26.86 -11.70 21.17
C ASP A 174 -27.49 -10.33 20.93
N HIS A 175 -26.88 -9.53 20.06
CA HIS A 175 -27.37 -8.23 19.64
C HIS A 175 -27.09 -7.99 18.16
N ALA A 176 -27.91 -7.15 17.54
CA ALA A 176 -27.69 -6.69 16.18
C ALA A 176 -26.48 -5.75 16.11
N PHE A 177 -25.72 -5.85 15.02
CA PHE A 177 -24.57 -4.99 14.76
C PHE A 177 -24.31 -4.83 13.27
N TYR A 178 -23.68 -3.70 12.90
CA TYR A 178 -23.03 -3.58 11.61
C TYR A 178 -21.60 -4.05 11.71
N VAL A 179 -21.13 -4.74 10.68
CA VAL A 179 -19.73 -5.09 10.47
C VAL A 179 -19.27 -4.54 9.13
N ALA A 180 -18.06 -3.98 9.06
CA ALA A 180 -17.52 -3.40 7.84
C ALA A 180 -16.02 -3.66 7.68
N ALA A 181 -15.57 -3.70 6.42
CA ALA A 181 -14.17 -3.76 6.03
C ALA A 181 -13.89 -2.82 4.84
N TYR A 182 -12.81 -2.05 4.89
CA TYR A 182 -12.43 -1.09 3.85
C TYR A 182 -10.92 -0.82 3.80
#